data_AF-A0A971GPD2-F1
#
_entry.id   AF-A0A971GPD2-F1
#
_cell.length_a   1.000
_cell.length_b   1.000
_cell.length_c   1.000
_cell.angle_alpha   90.00
_cell.angle_beta   90.00
_cell.angle_gamma   90.00
#
_symmetry.space_group_name_H-M   'P 1'
#
loop_
_entity.id
_entity.type
_entity.pdbx_description
1 polymer ?
#
loop_
_entity_poly.entity_id
_entity_poly.type
_entity_poly.pdbx_seq_one_letter_code
_entity_poly.pdbx_strand_id
1 'polypeptide(L)'
;MIRLLNGYEINYTEDFDKFFQNLLEAIIFESKQSSIRKKKEEGETRNERDIFLQEIMDNCIYVTHQLFTLYQDNEKLTKFIITGFIFNSIMMSLPGYSQVIKIPDDGGADTVH
;
A
#
# COMPACT_ATOMS: atom_id res chain seq x y z
N MET A 1 1.92 -14.41 -8.62
CA MET A 1 2.98 -13.58 -8.03
C MET A 1 2.80 -12.15 -8.50
N ILE A 2 3.32 -11.18 -7.76
CA ILE A 2 3.44 -9.79 -8.20
C ILE A 2 4.91 -9.49 -8.43
N ARG A 3 5.24 -8.83 -9.53
CA ARG A 3 6.60 -8.41 -9.87
C ARG A 3 6.75 -6.90 -9.72
N LEU A 4 7.91 -6.42 -9.29
CA LEU A 4 8.25 -4.99 -9.28
C LEU A 4 9.02 -4.61 -10.55
N LEU A 5 9.14 -3.31 -10.84
CA LEU A 5 9.77 -2.82 -12.08
C LEU A 5 11.22 -3.27 -12.23
N ASN A 6 11.93 -3.45 -11.13
CA ASN A 6 13.31 -3.93 -11.12
C ASN A 6 13.43 -5.46 -11.25
N GLY A 7 12.30 -6.15 -11.36
CA GLY A 7 12.22 -7.59 -11.54
C GLY A 7 12.09 -8.41 -10.27
N TYR A 8 12.07 -7.81 -9.07
CA TYR A 8 11.84 -8.51 -7.80
C TYR A 8 10.43 -9.13 -7.76
N GLU A 9 10.31 -10.36 -7.26
CA GLU A 9 9.06 -11.13 -7.28
C GLU A 9 8.54 -11.39 -5.86
N ILE A 10 7.25 -11.13 -5.67
CA ILE A 10 6.51 -11.37 -4.43
C ILE A 10 5.48 -12.48 -4.68
N ASN A 11 5.60 -13.56 -3.92
CA ASN A 11 4.67 -14.68 -4.00
C ASN A 11 3.36 -14.37 -3.28
N TYR A 12 2.24 -14.89 -3.79
CA TYR A 12 0.99 -14.87 -3.04
C TYR A 12 1.11 -15.78 -1.83
N THR A 13 0.55 -15.34 -0.71
CA THR A 13 0.40 -16.17 0.49
C THR A 13 -1.08 -16.24 0.85
N GLU A 14 -1.50 -17.33 1.51
CA GLU A 14 -2.87 -17.47 2.02
C GLU A 14 -3.17 -16.45 3.12
N ASP A 15 -2.14 -16.08 3.90
CA ASP A 15 -2.18 -14.96 4.82
C ASP A 15 -2.08 -13.65 4.05
N PHE A 16 -3.21 -12.95 3.95
CA PHE A 16 -3.30 -11.70 3.22
C PHE A 16 -2.50 -10.58 3.86
N ASP A 17 -2.57 -10.46 5.17
CA ASP A 17 -1.93 -9.35 5.88
C ASP A 17 -0.42 -9.46 5.72
N LYS A 18 0.12 -10.67 5.80
CA LYS A 18 1.52 -10.96 5.52
C LYS A 18 1.89 -10.70 4.05
N PHE A 19 1.06 -11.15 3.10
CA PHE A 19 1.28 -10.87 1.68
C PHE A 19 1.33 -9.36 1.41
N PHE A 20 0.36 -8.64 1.96
CA PHE A 20 0.19 -7.21 1.79
C PHE A 20 1.36 -6.45 2.42
N GLN A 21 1.76 -6.80 3.63
CA GLN A 21 2.93 -6.23 4.29
C GLN A 21 4.20 -6.46 3.46
N ASN A 22 4.43 -7.70 3.00
CA ASN A 22 5.59 -8.01 2.14
C ASN A 22 5.59 -7.19 0.85
N LEU A 23 4.41 -6.99 0.23
CA LEU A 23 4.27 -6.18 -0.96
C LEU A 23 4.62 -4.70 -0.70
N LEU A 24 4.11 -4.13 0.40
CA LEU A 24 4.42 -2.76 0.79
C LEU A 24 5.92 -2.57 1.10
N GLU A 25 6.49 -3.47 1.90
CA GLU A 25 7.91 -3.45 2.26
C GLU A 25 8.79 -3.56 1.01
N ALA A 26 8.45 -4.47 0.09
CA ALA A 26 9.17 -4.64 -1.17
C ALA A 26 9.09 -3.39 -2.04
N ILE A 27 7.92 -2.77 -2.20
CA ILE A 27 7.78 -1.52 -2.97
C ILE A 27 8.68 -0.43 -2.36
N ILE A 28 8.63 -0.22 -1.05
CA ILE A 28 9.43 0.81 -0.38
C ILE A 28 10.93 0.53 -0.53
N PHE A 29 11.37 -0.70 -0.23
CA PHE A 29 12.77 -1.07 -0.26
C PHE A 29 13.35 -0.99 -1.68
N GLU A 30 12.67 -1.58 -2.65
CA GLU A 30 13.14 -1.61 -4.03
C GLU A 30 13.06 -0.24 -4.70
N SER A 31 12.02 0.55 -4.45
CA SER A 31 11.96 1.95 -4.92
C SER A 31 13.11 2.78 -4.33
N LYS A 32 13.51 2.53 -3.07
CA LYS A 32 14.66 3.22 -2.48
C LYS A 32 15.96 2.83 -3.17
N GLN A 33 16.19 1.54 -3.39
CA GLN A 33 17.37 1.04 -4.11
C GLN A 33 17.44 1.62 -5.53
N SER A 34 16.33 1.59 -6.27
CA SER A 34 16.25 2.17 -7.61
C SER A 34 16.52 3.67 -7.62
N SER A 35 15.97 4.42 -6.65
CA SER A 35 16.21 5.87 -6.56
C SER A 35 17.69 6.23 -6.35
N ILE A 36 18.41 5.45 -5.54
CA ILE A 36 19.85 5.64 -5.31
C ILE A 36 20.65 5.36 -6.58
N ARG A 37 20.26 4.34 -7.35
CA ARG A 37 20.90 4.02 -8.64
C ARG A 37 20.65 5.11 -9.68
N LYS A 38 19.39 5.51 -9.88
CA LYS A 38 19.04 6.58 -10.82
C LYS A 38 19.70 7.91 -10.50
N LYS A 39 19.79 8.29 -9.22
CA LYS A 39 20.49 9.52 -8.81
C LYS A 39 21.98 9.50 -9.21
N LYS A 40 22.63 8.33 -9.16
CA LYS A 40 24.03 8.17 -9.60
C LYS A 40 24.17 8.28 -11.13
N GLU A 41 23.14 7.88 -11.87
CA GLU A 41 23.13 7.84 -13.34
C GLU A 41 22.69 9.17 -13.98
N GLU A 42 21.69 9.86 -13.41
CA GLU A 42 21.09 11.09 -13.95
C GLU A 42 21.82 12.39 -13.55
N GLY A 43 22.79 12.30 -12.62
CA GLY A 43 23.49 13.47 -12.07
C GLY A 43 22.65 14.31 -11.09
N GLU A 44 23.30 15.16 -10.29
CA GLU A 44 22.74 15.86 -9.11
C GLU A 44 21.53 16.79 -9.33
N THR A 45 21.03 16.92 -10.57
CA THR A 45 19.98 17.88 -10.93
C THR A 45 18.62 17.61 -10.32
N ARG A 46 18.32 16.37 -9.90
CA ARG A 46 17.03 15.99 -9.30
C ARG A 46 17.18 15.65 -7.82
N ASN A 47 16.22 16.12 -7.02
CA ASN A 47 16.13 15.79 -5.60
C ASN A 47 15.86 14.28 -5.44
N GLU A 48 16.63 13.62 -4.57
CA GLU A 48 16.49 12.18 -4.27
C GLU A 48 15.09 11.82 -3.77
N ARG A 49 14.45 12.72 -3.01
CA ARG A 49 13.08 12.53 -2.54
C ARG A 49 12.10 12.44 -3.71
N ASP A 50 12.26 13.27 -4.73
CA ASP A 50 11.36 13.28 -5.88
C ASP A 50 11.56 12.03 -6.73
N ILE A 51 12.81 11.60 -6.94
CA ILE A 51 13.12 10.34 -7.61
C ILE A 51 12.52 9.16 -6.84
N PHE A 52 12.66 9.13 -5.51
CA PHE A 52 12.10 8.07 -4.69
C PHE A 52 10.58 8.00 -4.75
N LEU A 53 9.90 9.14 -4.66
CA LEU A 53 8.44 9.20 -4.80
C LEU A 53 7.98 8.77 -6.20
N GLN A 54 8.73 9.15 -7.24
CA GLN A 54 8.48 8.69 -8.60
C GLN A 54 8.60 7.16 -8.71
N GLU A 55 9.67 6.56 -8.16
CA GLU A 55 9.85 5.11 -8.15
C GLU A 55 8.75 4.37 -7.37
N ILE A 56 8.26 4.94 -6.26
CA ILE A 56 7.11 4.37 -5.54
C ILE A 56 5.87 4.40 -6.44
N MET A 57 5.59 5.54 -7.07
CA MET A 57 4.43 5.71 -7.94
C MET A 57 4.46 4.75 -9.13
N ASP A 58 5.61 4.62 -9.79
CA ASP A 58 5.80 3.74 -10.94
C ASP A 58 5.59 2.27 -10.54
N ASN A 59 6.11 1.84 -9.39
CA ASN A 59 5.85 0.50 -8.85
C ASN A 59 4.37 0.28 -8.52
N CYS A 60 3.69 1.25 -7.90
CA CYS A 60 2.25 1.17 -7.61
C CYS A 60 1.41 1.04 -8.89
N ILE A 61 1.75 1.78 -9.94
CA ILE A 61 1.09 1.69 -11.25
C ILE A 61 1.31 0.29 -11.84
N TYR A 62 2.55 -0.21 -11.81
CA TYR A 62 2.88 -1.54 -12.35
C TYR A 62 2.17 -2.68 -11.61
N VAL A 63 2.09 -2.60 -10.28
CA VAL A 63 1.32 -3.53 -9.44
C VAL A 63 -0.16 -3.47 -9.79
N THR A 64 -0.72 -2.26 -9.96
CA THR A 64 -2.12 -2.07 -10.34
C THR A 64 -2.44 -2.74 -11.67
N HIS A 65 -1.59 -2.57 -12.68
CA HIS A 65 -1.76 -3.25 -13.98
C HIS A 65 -1.77 -4.77 -13.82
N GLN A 66 -0.84 -5.33 -13.04
CA GLN A 66 -0.82 -6.77 -12.78
C GLN A 66 -2.10 -7.25 -12.09
N LEU A 67 -2.61 -6.51 -11.10
CA LEU A 67 -3.86 -6.85 -10.42
C LEU A 67 -5.06 -6.87 -11.38
N PHE A 68 -5.12 -5.94 -12.34
CA PHE A 68 -6.15 -5.95 -13.38
C PHE A 68 -5.99 -7.10 -14.38
N THR A 69 -4.76 -7.49 -14.72
CA THR A 69 -4.54 -8.71 -15.52
C THR A 69 -5.00 -9.95 -14.74
N LEU A 70 -4.61 -10.07 -13.47
CA LEU A 70 -5.04 -11.16 -12.59
C LEU A 70 -6.53 -11.22 -12.37
N TYR A 71 -7.23 -10.09 -12.43
CA TYR A 71 -8.69 -10.05 -12.33
C TYR A 71 -9.36 -10.92 -13.40
N GLN A 72 -8.77 -10.97 -14.61
CA GLN A 72 -9.30 -11.76 -15.72
C GLN A 72 -9.22 -13.27 -15.42
N ASP A 73 -8.25 -13.68 -14.62
CA ASP A 73 -8.00 -15.09 -14.26
C ASP A 73 -8.59 -15.48 -12.90
N ASN A 74 -8.66 -14.55 -11.95
CA ASN A 74 -9.08 -14.77 -10.57
C ASN A 74 -9.67 -13.50 -9.92
N GLU A 75 -10.89 -13.15 -10.35
CA GLU A 75 -11.67 -12.02 -9.87
C GLU A 75 -11.77 -11.96 -8.32
N LYS A 76 -11.94 -13.11 -7.66
CA LYS A 76 -12.10 -13.17 -6.20
C LYS A 76 -10.83 -12.70 -5.48
N LEU A 77 -9.66 -13.15 -5.92
CA LEU A 77 -8.38 -12.74 -5.36
C LEU A 77 -8.15 -11.24 -5.58
N THR A 78 -8.39 -10.73 -6.78
CA THR A 78 -8.18 -9.30 -7.05
C THR A 78 -9.12 -8.41 -6.25
N LYS A 79 -10.42 -8.77 -6.14
CA LYS A 79 -11.37 -8.03 -5.29
C LYS A 79 -10.88 -7.97 -3.85
N PHE A 80 -10.42 -9.09 -3.32
CA PHE A 80 -9.91 -9.17 -1.96
C PHE A 80 -8.66 -8.30 -1.74
N ILE A 81 -7.70 -8.33 -2.68
CA ILE A 81 -6.52 -7.45 -2.63
C ILE A 81 -6.91 -5.97 -2.64
N ILE A 82 -7.81 -5.57 -3.55
CA ILE A 82 -8.29 -4.18 -3.65
C ILE A 82 -9.00 -3.75 -2.36
N THR A 83 -9.88 -4.60 -1.81
CA THR A 83 -10.55 -4.34 -0.54
C THR A 83 -9.53 -4.13 0.59
N GLY A 84 -8.51 -4.97 0.68
CA GLY A 84 -7.44 -4.83 1.66
C GLY A 84 -6.65 -3.53 1.52
N PHE A 85 -6.33 -3.10 0.30
CA PHE A 85 -5.70 -1.80 0.03
C PHE A 85 -6.53 -0.63 0.55
N ILE A 86 -7.83 -0.63 0.23
CA ILE A 86 -8.74 0.45 0.66
C ILE A 86 -8.85 0.47 2.18
N PHE A 87 -9.04 -0.70 2.79
CA PHE A 87 -9.14 -0.83 4.25
C PHE A 87 -7.89 -0.31 4.95
N ASN A 88 -6.70 -0.74 4.55
CA ASN A 88 -5.45 -0.28 5.15
C ASN A 88 -5.22 1.23 4.95
N SER A 89 -5.59 1.78 3.79
CA SER A 89 -5.49 3.22 3.54
C SER A 89 -6.38 4.03 4.48
N ILE A 90 -7.60 3.54 4.74
CA ILE A 90 -8.52 4.12 5.72
C ILE A 90 -7.92 4.02 7.13
N MET A 91 -7.45 2.84 7.54
CA MET A 91 -6.82 2.63 8.86
C MET A 91 -5.63 3.55 9.11
N MET A 92 -4.80 3.80 8.11
CA MET A 92 -3.69 4.76 8.22
C MET A 92 -4.14 6.22 8.33
N SER A 93 -5.30 6.54 7.77
CA SER A 93 -5.87 7.89 7.78
C SER A 93 -6.67 8.18 9.06
N LEU A 94 -7.20 7.13 9.71
CA LEU A 94 -8.05 7.20 10.91
C LEU A 94 -7.50 8.07 12.05
N PRO A 95 -6.20 8.10 12.38
CA PRO A 95 -5.67 8.95 13.45
C PRO A 95 -5.98 10.45 13.26
N GLY A 96 -6.01 10.91 12.00
CA GLY A 96 -6.41 12.28 11.64
C GLY A 96 -7.90 12.58 11.82
N TYR A 97 -8.72 11.54 12.03
CA TYR A 97 -10.17 11.59 12.21
C TYR A 97 -10.60 11.10 13.60
N SER A 98 -9.70 11.11 14.58
CA SER A 98 -9.98 10.75 15.99
C SER A 98 -11.17 11.50 16.61
N GLN A 99 -11.59 12.63 16.03
CA GLN A 99 -12.80 13.37 16.44
C GLN A 99 -14.12 12.78 15.89
N VAL A 100 -14.07 12.00 14.82
CA VAL A 100 -15.24 11.33 14.18
C VAL A 100 -15.58 10.01 14.88
N ILE A 101 -14.59 9.36 15.51
CA ILE A 101 -14.73 8.09 16.23
C ILE A 101 -15.09 8.32 17.71
N LYS A 102 -15.57 9.52 18.07
CA LYS A 102 -16.36 9.67 19.29
C LYS A 102 -17.72 9.05 19.02
N ILE A 103 -17.82 7.75 19.27
CA ILE A 103 -19.10 7.05 19.38
C ILE A 103 -19.91 7.84 20.41
N PRO A 104 -21.10 8.38 20.06
CA PRO A 104 -21.97 8.99 21.04
C PRO A 104 -22.25 7.93 22.11
N ASP A 105 -21.94 8.25 23.36
CA ASP A 105 -22.28 7.42 24.51
C ASP A 105 -23.81 7.47 24.67
N ASP A 106 -24.51 6.60 23.92
CA ASP A 106 -25.96 6.54 23.92
C ASP A 106 -26.43 5.67 25.10
N GLY A 107 -26.44 6.30 26.27
CA GLY A 107 -27.44 6.04 27.31
C GLY A 107 -27.08 5.11 28.48
N GLY A 108 -27.19 5.66 29.69
CA GLY A 108 -28.02 5.03 30.73
C GLY A 108 -27.34 4.64 32.04
N ALA A 109 -27.31 5.58 32.99
CA ALA A 109 -27.40 5.27 34.42
C ALA A 109 -27.87 6.51 35.22
N ASP A 110 -29.13 6.90 35.05
CA ASP A 110 -29.85 7.59 36.13
C ASP A 110 -30.07 6.58 37.26
N THR A 111 -29.14 6.51 38.20
CA THR A 111 -29.39 5.91 39.51
C THR A 111 -30.19 6.89 40.34
N VAL A 112 -31.44 6.51 40.58
CA VAL A 112 -32.39 7.08 41.53
C VAL A 112 -31.75 7.25 42.91
N HIS A 113 -31.86 8.47 43.48
CA HIS A 113 -31.79 8.73 44.91
C HIS A 113 -33.07 9.44 45.36
#